data_AF-A0A7K3HKH8-F1
#
_entry.id   AF-A0A7K3HKH8-F1
#
_cell.length_a   1.000
_cell.length_b   1.000
_cell.length_c   1.000
_cell.angle_alpha   90.00
_cell.angle_beta   90.00
_cell.angle_gamma   90.00
#
_symmetry.space_group_name_H-M   'P 1'
#
loop_
_entity.id
_entity.type
_entity.pdbx_description
1 polymer ?
#
loop_
_entity_poly.entity_id
_entity_poly.type
_entity_poly.pdbx_seq_one_letter_code
_entity_poly.pdbx_strand_id
1 'polypeptide(L)'
;MPGSEVERGYPHLETVRSALTALYRALPPGAVRSFTASVLPVEAGFSGEEDLRAGVERVARVMVRHLGLPEARVAVTFREMADAANVELAAGPEYDVELHTRFDRHRRDIGAALAHEITHVFLHRAGLSFPGTAANEILTDTAAAYLGVGWLLLDAFRQDALTSQKLGYLTPEEYGYVLAKRALVFGEDPSPWFTSPQAYTAYTEGMERARADERQPPLAGASRFAR
;
A
#
# COMPACT_ATOMS: atom_id res chain seq x y z
N MET A 1 9.17 -22.71 -10.61
CA MET A 1 10.14 -21.60 -10.75
C MET A 1 10.84 -21.44 -9.40
N PRO A 2 12.18 -21.50 -9.32
CA PRO A 2 12.87 -21.14 -8.09
C PRO A 2 12.57 -19.67 -7.77
N GLY A 3 12.27 -19.38 -6.49
CA GLY A 3 11.77 -18.08 -6.04
C GLY A 3 12.68 -16.94 -6.50
N SER A 4 12.13 -15.99 -7.24
CA SER A 4 12.85 -14.80 -7.65
C SER A 4 13.40 -14.11 -6.41
N GLU A 5 14.71 -13.85 -6.42
CA GLU A 5 15.41 -13.12 -5.37
C GLU A 5 14.67 -11.81 -5.07
N VAL A 6 14.41 -11.55 -3.79
CA VAL A 6 13.75 -10.31 -3.39
C VAL A 6 14.65 -9.15 -3.75
N GLU A 7 14.17 -8.25 -4.59
CA GLU A 7 14.84 -6.99 -4.88
C GLU A 7 14.92 -6.13 -3.60
N ARG A 8 16.11 -5.61 -3.30
CA ARG A 8 16.42 -4.85 -2.07
C ARG A 8 16.92 -3.45 -2.39
N GLY A 9 16.81 -2.56 -1.41
CA GLY A 9 17.28 -1.18 -1.53
C GLY A 9 16.23 -0.28 -2.19
N TYR A 10 16.66 0.73 -2.95
CA TYR A 10 15.79 1.82 -3.41
C TYR A 10 15.75 1.97 -4.96
N PRO A 11 15.55 0.89 -5.74
CA PRO A 11 15.61 0.93 -7.21
C PRO A 11 14.52 1.81 -7.86
N HIS A 12 13.38 1.98 -7.21
CA HIS A 12 12.20 2.71 -7.67
C HIS A 12 11.98 4.05 -6.96
N LEU A 13 12.94 4.52 -6.14
CA LEU A 13 12.75 5.70 -5.29
C LEU A 13 12.33 6.96 -6.05
N GLU A 14 12.82 7.15 -7.28
CA GLU A 14 12.39 8.28 -8.13
C GLU A 14 10.90 8.16 -8.51
N THR A 15 10.43 6.96 -8.83
CA THR A 15 9.02 6.68 -9.11
C THR A 15 8.17 6.86 -7.87
N VAL A 16 8.62 6.41 -6.69
CA VAL A 16 7.96 6.63 -5.40
C VAL A 16 7.79 8.12 -5.11
N ARG A 17 8.86 8.91 -5.27
CA ARG A 17 8.80 10.38 -5.08
C ARG A 17 7.86 11.05 -6.08
N SER A 18 7.85 10.57 -7.32
CA SER A 18 6.93 11.03 -8.35
C SER A 18 5.49 10.70 -7.99
N ALA A 19 5.22 9.51 -7.47
CA ALA A 19 3.90 9.07 -7.02
C ALA A 19 3.39 9.91 -5.84
N LEU A 20 4.22 10.18 -4.82
CA LEU A 20 3.87 11.11 -3.73
C LEU A 20 3.54 12.50 -4.27
N THR A 21 4.36 13.03 -5.18
CA THR A 21 4.12 14.33 -5.80
C THR A 21 2.81 14.34 -6.59
N ALA A 22 2.55 13.31 -7.38
CA ALA A 22 1.34 13.19 -8.20
C ALA A 22 0.09 13.09 -7.31
N LEU A 23 0.16 12.34 -6.21
CA LEU A 23 -0.92 12.21 -5.23
C LEU A 23 -1.32 13.57 -4.64
N TYR A 24 -0.34 14.37 -4.20
CA TYR A 24 -0.61 15.72 -3.69
C TYR A 24 -1.16 16.70 -4.75
N ARG A 25 -0.87 16.47 -6.04
CA ARG A 25 -1.32 17.34 -7.14
C ARG A 25 -2.70 16.95 -7.66
N ALA A 26 -3.02 15.66 -7.68
CA ALA A 26 -4.27 15.14 -8.20
C ALA A 26 -5.44 15.36 -7.23
N LEU A 27 -5.18 15.30 -5.93
CA LEU A 27 -6.22 15.46 -4.91
C LEU A 27 -6.47 16.93 -4.57
N PRO A 28 -7.70 17.29 -4.13
CA PRO A 28 -7.99 18.65 -3.68
C PRO A 28 -7.02 19.12 -2.57
N PRO A 29 -6.71 20.43 -2.50
CA PRO A 29 -5.84 20.97 -1.46
C PRO A 29 -6.31 20.55 -0.06
N GLY A 30 -5.41 19.93 0.71
CA GLY A 30 -5.70 19.45 2.07
C GLY A 30 -6.35 18.06 2.15
N ALA A 31 -6.78 17.46 1.05
CA ALA A 31 -7.37 16.11 1.06
C ALA A 31 -6.38 15.05 1.56
N VAL A 32 -5.12 15.10 1.13
CA VAL A 32 -4.09 14.20 1.69
C VAL A 32 -3.94 14.38 3.20
N ARG A 33 -4.08 15.62 3.71
CA ARG A 33 -3.95 15.91 5.13
C ARG A 33 -5.16 15.45 5.97
N SER A 34 -6.27 15.04 5.35
CA SER A 34 -7.41 14.46 6.10
C SER A 34 -7.20 13.00 6.48
N PHE A 35 -6.20 12.32 5.93
CA PHE A 35 -5.82 10.94 6.27
C PHE A 35 -4.97 10.88 7.55
N THR A 36 -5.48 11.49 8.63
CA THR A 36 -4.70 11.80 9.85
C THR A 36 -4.26 10.59 10.65
N ALA A 37 -4.95 9.46 10.52
CA ALA A 37 -4.62 8.18 11.15
C ALA A 37 -4.55 7.09 10.09
N SER A 38 -3.79 6.03 10.35
CA SER A 38 -3.80 4.79 9.57
C SER A 38 -4.93 3.86 10.04
N VAL A 39 -5.33 2.92 9.18
CA VAL A 39 -6.19 1.81 9.60
C VAL A 39 -5.52 1.03 10.73
N LEU A 40 -6.23 0.77 11.82
CA LEU A 40 -5.63 0.11 12.98
C LEU A 40 -5.48 -1.40 12.76
N PRO A 41 -4.49 -2.06 13.40
CA PRO A 41 -4.32 -3.52 13.33
C PRO A 41 -5.58 -4.31 13.70
N VAL A 42 -6.35 -3.82 14.67
CA VAL A 42 -7.61 -4.47 15.11
C VAL A 42 -8.71 -4.39 14.05
N GLU A 43 -8.67 -3.39 13.17
CA GLU A 43 -9.66 -3.20 12.11
C GLU A 43 -9.32 -4.04 10.87
N ALA A 44 -8.02 -4.28 10.63
CA ALA A 44 -7.52 -5.08 9.52
C ALA A 44 -7.27 -6.57 9.87
N GLY A 45 -7.28 -6.92 11.15
CA GLY A 45 -7.06 -8.28 11.64
C GLY A 45 -8.29 -9.19 11.50
N PHE A 46 -8.04 -10.50 11.47
CA PHE A 46 -9.05 -11.56 11.46
C PHE A 46 -8.99 -12.33 12.78
N SER A 47 -10.14 -12.60 13.39
CA SER A 47 -10.18 -13.56 14.50
C SER A 47 -10.22 -15.00 13.96
N GLY A 48 -9.73 -15.97 14.74
CA GLY A 48 -9.76 -17.39 14.34
C GLY A 48 -11.18 -17.97 14.23
N GLU A 49 -12.14 -17.35 14.89
CA GLU A 49 -13.55 -17.77 14.95
C GLU A 49 -14.43 -17.06 13.91
N GLU A 50 -13.90 -16.02 13.25
CA GLU A 50 -14.63 -15.26 12.25
C GLU A 50 -14.74 -16.06 10.94
N ASP A 51 -15.95 -16.07 10.38
CA ASP A 51 -16.18 -16.52 9.02
C ASP A 51 -15.30 -15.73 8.05
N LEU A 52 -14.52 -16.45 7.23
CA LEU A 52 -13.50 -15.83 6.40
C LEU A 52 -14.10 -14.76 5.49
N ARG A 53 -15.21 -15.07 4.80
CA ARG A 53 -15.85 -14.17 3.84
C ARG A 53 -16.38 -12.93 4.55
N ALA A 54 -17.09 -13.11 5.66
CA ALA A 54 -17.59 -12.00 6.47
C ALA A 54 -16.45 -11.09 6.96
N GLY A 55 -15.33 -11.69 7.37
CA GLY A 55 -14.12 -10.96 7.76
C GLY A 55 -13.50 -10.18 6.61
N VAL A 56 -13.36 -10.78 5.42
CA VAL A 56 -12.77 -10.08 4.26
C VAL A 56 -13.64 -8.90 3.88
N GLU A 57 -14.95 -9.08 3.79
CA GLU A 57 -15.89 -8.00 3.49
C GLU A 57 -15.85 -6.88 4.54
N ARG A 58 -15.67 -7.23 5.83
CA ARG A 58 -15.49 -6.25 6.92
C ARG A 58 -14.23 -5.44 6.73
N VAL A 59 -13.09 -6.09 6.52
CA VAL A 59 -11.79 -5.42 6.31
C VAL A 59 -11.82 -4.55 5.05
N ALA A 60 -12.43 -5.02 3.96
CA ALA A 60 -12.57 -4.25 2.74
C ALA A 60 -13.43 -2.99 2.95
N ARG A 61 -14.54 -3.09 3.72
CA ARG A 61 -15.34 -1.91 4.11
C ARG A 61 -14.55 -0.89 4.92
N VAL A 62 -13.66 -1.34 5.81
CA VAL A 62 -12.77 -0.44 6.56
C VAL A 62 -11.91 0.36 5.58
N MET A 63 -11.33 -0.28 4.58
CA MET A 63 -10.48 0.39 3.58
C MET A 63 -11.28 1.33 2.67
N VAL A 64 -12.46 0.92 2.21
CA VAL A 64 -13.37 1.77 1.42
C VAL A 64 -13.70 3.05 2.17
N ARG A 65 -14.08 2.93 3.45
CA ARG A 65 -14.37 4.09 4.32
C ARG A 65 -13.16 4.96 4.55
N HIS A 66 -12.02 4.33 4.87
CA HIS A 66 -10.77 5.03 5.10
C HIS A 66 -10.36 5.88 3.89
N LEU A 67 -10.48 5.32 2.69
CA LEU A 67 -10.17 5.98 1.42
C LEU A 67 -11.24 6.98 0.95
N GLY A 68 -12.30 7.19 1.74
CA GLY A 68 -13.39 8.13 1.39
C GLY A 68 -14.16 7.72 0.13
N LEU A 69 -14.12 6.44 -0.23
CA LEU A 69 -14.87 5.91 -1.37
C LEU A 69 -16.35 5.79 -1.00
N PRO A 70 -17.28 6.00 -1.97
CA PRO A 70 -18.70 5.73 -1.77
C PRO A 70 -18.97 4.41 -1.06
N GLU A 71 -19.78 4.45 0.01
CA GLU A 71 -20.18 3.22 0.69
C GLU A 71 -21.05 2.38 -0.25
N ALA A 72 -20.52 1.23 -0.66
CA ALA A 72 -21.20 0.23 -1.45
C ALA A 72 -20.87 -1.16 -0.91
N ARG A 73 -21.64 -2.16 -1.34
CA ARG A 73 -21.33 -3.55 -1.01
C ARG A 73 -19.95 -3.89 -1.56
N VAL A 74 -19.15 -4.63 -0.79
CA VAL A 74 -17.94 -5.27 -1.31
C VAL A 74 -18.27 -6.75 -1.43
N ALA A 75 -18.25 -7.28 -2.65
CA ALA A 75 -18.43 -8.70 -2.93
C ALA A 75 -17.05 -9.32 -3.14
N VAL A 76 -16.73 -10.34 -2.33
CA VAL A 76 -15.43 -11.01 -2.37
C VAL A 76 -15.59 -12.41 -2.96
N THR A 77 -14.80 -12.77 -3.96
CA THR A 77 -14.79 -14.13 -4.51
C THR A 77 -13.39 -14.74 -4.42
N PHE A 78 -13.30 -16.00 -4.00
CA PHE A 78 -12.03 -16.74 -3.99
C PHE A 78 -11.92 -17.58 -5.27
N ARG A 79 -10.83 -17.43 -6.01
CA ARG A 79 -10.62 -18.13 -7.29
C ARG A 79 -9.15 -18.54 -7.47
N GLU A 80 -8.89 -19.59 -8.24
CA GLU A 80 -7.54 -19.88 -8.75
C GLU A 80 -7.21 -18.87 -9.86
N MET A 81 -6.15 -18.09 -9.70
CA MET A 81 -5.75 -17.01 -10.61
C MET A 81 -4.24 -16.76 -10.54
N ALA A 82 -3.67 -16.08 -11.54
CA ALA A 82 -2.24 -15.80 -11.59
C ALA A 82 -1.83 -14.77 -10.53
N ASP A 83 -2.62 -13.71 -10.40
CA ASP A 83 -2.38 -12.62 -9.47
C ASP A 83 -2.86 -12.95 -8.06
N ALA A 84 -2.40 -12.20 -7.07
CA ALA A 84 -2.85 -12.40 -5.70
C ALA A 84 -4.32 -12.00 -5.53
N ALA A 85 -4.69 -10.87 -6.11
CA ALA A 85 -6.02 -10.29 -6.05
C ALA A 85 -6.28 -9.46 -7.31
N ASN A 86 -7.54 -9.08 -7.50
CA ASN A 86 -7.98 -8.18 -8.56
C ASN A 86 -9.25 -7.47 -8.09
N VAL A 87 -9.49 -6.25 -8.57
CA VAL A 87 -10.74 -5.51 -8.33
C VAL A 87 -11.29 -4.92 -9.62
N GLU A 88 -12.60 -4.99 -9.79
CA GLU A 88 -13.28 -4.30 -10.89
C GLU A 88 -13.29 -2.78 -10.64
N LEU A 89 -12.69 -2.02 -11.56
CA LEU A 89 -12.61 -0.56 -11.47
C LEU A 89 -13.88 0.15 -11.99
N ALA A 90 -14.71 -0.56 -12.75
CA ALA A 90 -15.91 0.01 -13.36
C ALA A 90 -16.94 0.40 -12.29
N ALA A 91 -17.76 1.40 -12.61
CA ALA A 91 -18.83 1.85 -11.73
C ALA A 91 -19.98 0.83 -11.70
N GLY A 92 -19.86 -0.19 -10.86
CA GLY A 92 -20.96 -1.06 -10.44
C GLY A 92 -21.67 -0.52 -9.18
N PRO A 93 -22.82 -1.10 -8.80
CA PRO A 93 -23.47 -0.82 -7.52
C PRO A 93 -22.69 -1.40 -6.32
N GLU A 94 -21.66 -2.20 -6.59
CA GLU A 94 -20.80 -2.87 -5.62
C GLU A 94 -19.33 -2.87 -6.08
N TYR A 95 -18.43 -3.19 -5.16
CA TYR A 95 -17.02 -3.45 -5.43
C TYR A 95 -16.80 -4.95 -5.52
N ASP A 96 -16.44 -5.45 -6.70
CA ASP A 96 -16.12 -6.85 -6.91
C ASP A 96 -14.62 -7.08 -6.74
N VAL A 97 -14.25 -7.82 -5.70
CA VAL A 97 -12.87 -8.17 -5.38
C VAL A 97 -12.69 -9.68 -5.53
N GLU A 98 -11.76 -10.07 -6.40
CA GLU A 98 -11.31 -11.44 -6.54
C GLU A 98 -10.03 -11.64 -5.72
N LEU A 99 -10.00 -12.68 -4.89
CA LEU A 99 -8.83 -13.08 -4.12
C LEU A 99 -8.39 -14.48 -4.55
N HIS A 100 -7.09 -14.72 -4.59
CA HIS A 100 -6.61 -16.07 -4.83
C HIS A 100 -7.02 -17.00 -3.69
N THR A 101 -7.53 -18.19 -4.01
CA THR A 101 -7.87 -19.29 -3.09
C THR A 101 -6.80 -19.62 -2.03
N ARG A 102 -5.52 -19.35 -2.29
CA ARG A 102 -4.42 -19.56 -1.33
C ARG A 102 -4.61 -18.77 -0.02
N PHE A 103 -5.34 -17.65 -0.07
CA PHE A 103 -5.61 -16.82 1.10
C PHE A 103 -6.50 -17.49 2.14
N ASP A 104 -7.20 -18.59 1.80
CA ASP A 104 -7.88 -19.44 2.78
C ASP A 104 -6.92 -19.91 3.89
N ARG A 105 -5.65 -20.16 3.54
CA ARG A 105 -4.61 -20.61 4.46
C ARG A 105 -3.74 -19.49 5.03
N HIS A 106 -3.82 -18.28 4.45
CA HIS A 106 -2.97 -17.14 4.77
C HIS A 106 -3.77 -15.87 5.05
N ARG A 107 -4.69 -15.96 6.02
CA ARG A 107 -5.61 -14.87 6.40
C ARG A 107 -4.90 -13.54 6.74
N ARG A 108 -3.66 -13.61 7.23
CA ARG A 108 -2.86 -12.43 7.60
C ARG A 108 -2.51 -11.54 6.41
N ASP A 109 -2.47 -12.11 5.21
CA ASP A 109 -2.00 -11.41 4.01
C ASP A 109 -3.18 -10.83 3.20
N ILE A 110 -4.42 -11.18 3.57
CA ILE A 110 -5.65 -10.66 2.96
C ILE A 110 -5.76 -9.15 3.13
N GLY A 111 -5.43 -8.64 4.32
CA GLY A 111 -5.47 -7.19 4.57
C GLY A 111 -4.53 -6.42 3.65
N ALA A 112 -3.34 -6.95 3.40
CA ALA A 112 -2.39 -6.36 2.46
C ALA A 112 -2.93 -6.37 1.02
N ALA A 113 -3.49 -7.50 0.56
CA ALA A 113 -4.09 -7.61 -0.77
C ALA A 113 -5.26 -6.62 -0.95
N LEU A 114 -6.17 -6.56 0.02
CA LEU A 114 -7.29 -5.61 -0.03
C LEU A 114 -6.82 -4.15 -0.01
N ALA A 115 -5.79 -3.81 0.77
CA ALA A 115 -5.26 -2.45 0.82
C ALA A 115 -4.74 -2.02 -0.55
N HIS A 116 -4.07 -2.92 -1.26
CA HIS A 116 -3.60 -2.71 -2.62
C HIS A 116 -4.77 -2.55 -3.60
N GLU A 117 -5.68 -3.53 -3.66
CA GLU A 117 -6.79 -3.51 -4.62
C GLU A 117 -7.72 -2.30 -4.44
N ILE A 118 -8.18 -2.02 -3.21
CA ILE A 118 -9.08 -0.88 -2.98
C ILE A 118 -8.37 0.44 -3.28
N THR A 119 -7.04 0.50 -3.17
CA THR A 119 -6.27 1.69 -3.59
C THR A 119 -6.29 1.86 -5.12
N HIS A 120 -6.31 0.79 -5.92
CA HIS A 120 -6.54 0.92 -7.37
C HIS A 120 -7.88 1.60 -7.67
N VAL A 121 -8.95 1.23 -6.96
CA VAL A 121 -10.27 1.88 -7.10
C VAL A 121 -10.21 3.36 -6.74
N PHE A 122 -9.52 3.70 -5.63
CA PHE A 122 -9.32 5.07 -5.22
C PHE A 122 -8.59 5.90 -6.27
N LEU A 123 -7.46 5.40 -6.79
CA LEU A 123 -6.66 6.07 -7.80
C LEU A 123 -7.43 6.22 -9.12
N HIS A 124 -8.18 5.19 -9.53
CA HIS A 124 -9.03 5.24 -10.71
C HIS A 124 -10.07 6.37 -10.60
N ARG A 125 -10.75 6.50 -9.46
CA ARG A 125 -11.74 7.57 -9.23
C ARG A 125 -11.13 8.95 -9.09
N ALA A 126 -9.89 9.03 -8.61
CA ALA A 126 -9.11 10.27 -8.60
C ALA A 126 -8.60 10.65 -10.02
N GLY A 127 -8.78 9.79 -11.02
CA GLY A 127 -8.23 9.99 -12.36
C GLY A 127 -6.70 9.96 -12.39
N LEU A 128 -6.08 9.27 -11.42
CA LEU A 128 -4.63 9.24 -11.24
C LEU A 128 -4.09 7.86 -11.64
N SER A 129 -3.22 7.84 -12.65
CA SER A 129 -2.54 6.64 -13.11
C SER A 129 -1.18 6.98 -13.70
N PHE A 130 -0.22 6.06 -13.63
CA PHE A 130 1.05 6.17 -14.34
C PHE A 130 1.04 5.33 -15.62
N PRO A 131 1.82 5.71 -16.64
CA PRO A 131 1.93 4.92 -17.87
C PRO A 131 2.67 3.59 -17.59
N GLY A 132 2.06 2.49 -18.02
CA GLY A 132 2.63 1.15 -17.90
C GLY A 132 2.37 0.51 -16.54
N THR A 133 2.19 -0.82 -16.54
CA THR A 133 1.80 -1.59 -15.36
C THR A 133 2.75 -1.38 -14.18
N ALA A 134 4.05 -1.61 -14.37
CA ALA A 134 5.02 -1.54 -13.26
C ALA A 134 5.03 -0.18 -12.52
N ALA A 135 5.00 0.93 -13.26
CA ALA A 135 4.97 2.26 -12.66
C ALA A 135 3.62 2.55 -11.97
N ASN A 136 2.52 2.04 -12.53
CA ASN A 136 1.20 2.19 -11.94
C ASN A 136 1.06 1.39 -10.63
N GLU A 137 1.65 0.21 -10.54
CA GLU A 137 1.65 -0.57 -9.30
C GLU A 137 2.50 0.07 -8.20
N ILE A 138 3.65 0.67 -8.56
CA ILE A 138 4.45 1.48 -7.62
C ILE A 138 3.63 2.67 -7.10
N LEU A 139 2.84 3.32 -7.97
CA LEU A 139 1.92 4.39 -7.56
C LEU A 139 0.86 3.86 -6.59
N THR A 140 0.24 2.71 -6.87
CA THR A 140 -0.76 2.08 -6.00
C THR A 140 -0.19 1.76 -4.62
N ASP A 141 0.95 1.08 -4.54
CA ASP A 141 1.58 0.76 -3.26
C ASP A 141 2.01 2.01 -2.48
N THR A 142 2.57 3.01 -3.19
CA THR A 142 2.96 4.27 -2.58
C THR A 142 1.75 4.99 -2.01
N ALA A 143 0.64 5.05 -2.75
CA ALA A 143 -0.60 5.67 -2.29
C ALA A 143 -1.20 4.89 -1.11
N ALA A 144 -1.24 3.57 -1.17
CA ALA A 144 -1.75 2.72 -0.11
C ALA A 144 -0.99 2.97 1.20
N ALA A 145 0.34 2.90 1.16
CA ALA A 145 1.19 3.15 2.33
C ALA A 145 1.06 4.60 2.83
N TYR A 146 1.08 5.58 1.94
CA TYR A 146 1.07 6.99 2.33
C TYR A 146 -0.27 7.47 2.87
N LEU A 147 -1.39 6.93 2.37
CA LEU A 147 -2.75 7.25 2.82
C LEU A 147 -3.18 6.47 4.06
N GLY A 148 -2.35 5.55 4.56
CA GLY A 148 -2.55 4.90 5.86
C GLY A 148 -3.25 3.55 5.82
N VAL A 149 -3.40 2.92 4.65
CA VAL A 149 -3.89 1.53 4.52
C VAL A 149 -2.75 0.52 4.30
N GLY A 150 -1.58 0.97 3.88
CA GLY A 150 -0.51 0.13 3.35
C GLY A 150 0.60 -0.29 4.31
N TRP A 151 0.51 0.00 5.62
CA TRP A 151 1.47 -0.58 6.59
C TRP A 151 1.39 -2.12 6.63
N LEU A 152 0.21 -2.66 6.32
CA LEU A 152 -0.04 -4.09 6.15
C LEU A 152 0.79 -4.71 5.03
N LEU A 153 1.10 -3.97 3.97
CA LEU A 153 1.91 -4.45 2.84
C LEU A 153 3.35 -4.70 3.27
N LEU A 154 3.91 -3.80 4.09
CA LEU A 154 5.24 -4.00 4.67
C LEU A 154 5.24 -5.12 5.70
N ASP A 155 4.21 -5.22 6.56
CA ASP A 155 4.16 -6.26 7.58
C ASP A 155 3.91 -7.67 7.02
N ALA A 156 3.14 -7.76 5.93
CA ALA A 156 2.94 -9.00 5.17
C ALA A 156 4.20 -9.42 4.41
N PHE A 157 5.20 -8.54 4.27
CA PHE A 157 6.46 -8.88 3.63
C PHE A 157 7.22 -9.94 4.44
N ARG A 158 7.23 -11.17 3.95
CA ARG A 158 7.99 -12.29 4.52
C ARG A 158 8.93 -12.86 3.46
N GLN A 159 10.20 -12.98 3.82
CA GLN A 159 11.12 -13.84 3.10
C GLN A 159 10.95 -15.26 3.67
N ASP A 160 10.15 -16.10 3.04
CA ASP A 160 10.18 -17.53 3.31
C ASP A 160 10.93 -18.25 2.18
N ALA A 161 11.87 -19.13 2.54
CA ALA A 161 12.77 -19.83 1.61
C ALA A 161 12.04 -20.73 0.59
N LEU A 162 10.73 -20.94 0.80
CA LEU A 162 9.85 -21.75 -0.03
C LEU A 162 8.71 -20.97 -0.69
N THR A 163 8.47 -19.71 -0.31
CA THR A 163 7.43 -18.85 -0.91
C THR A 163 7.84 -17.37 -0.87
N SER A 164 8.55 -16.87 -1.89
CA SER A 164 8.66 -15.42 -2.08
C SER A 164 7.34 -14.90 -2.66
N GLN A 165 6.43 -14.45 -1.80
CA GLN A 165 5.17 -13.83 -2.23
C GLN A 165 5.34 -12.31 -2.19
N LYS A 166 5.62 -11.72 -3.35
CA LYS A 166 5.67 -10.27 -3.50
C LYS A 166 4.21 -9.76 -3.57
N LEU A 167 3.71 -9.21 -2.45
CA LEU A 167 2.49 -8.39 -2.46
C LEU A 167 2.95 -6.94 -2.66
N GLY A 168 2.78 -6.43 -3.87
CA GLY A 168 3.25 -5.12 -4.27
C GLY A 168 4.57 -5.12 -5.06
N TYR A 169 4.94 -3.95 -5.57
CA TYR A 169 6.07 -3.68 -6.44
C TYR A 169 7.22 -2.99 -5.72
N LEU A 170 6.96 -2.32 -4.59
CA LEU A 170 8.01 -1.72 -3.76
C LEU A 170 8.87 -2.78 -3.07
N THR A 171 10.15 -2.45 -2.86
CA THR A 171 10.99 -3.19 -1.92
C THR A 171 10.56 -2.91 -0.48
N PRO A 172 10.97 -3.75 0.50
CA PRO A 172 10.72 -3.44 1.91
C PRO A 172 11.27 -2.06 2.31
N GLU A 173 12.47 -1.70 1.85
CA GLU A 173 13.10 -0.41 2.16
C GLU A 173 12.29 0.78 1.60
N GLU A 174 11.73 0.63 0.39
CA GLU A 174 10.87 1.65 -0.22
C GLU A 174 9.54 1.82 0.53
N TYR A 175 8.91 0.71 0.93
CA TYR A 175 7.76 0.75 1.82
C TYR A 175 8.08 1.46 3.14
N GLY A 176 9.21 1.11 3.76
CA GLY A 176 9.68 1.74 4.98
C GLY A 176 9.87 3.25 4.82
N TYR A 177 10.43 3.69 3.70
CA TYR A 177 10.59 5.10 3.37
C TYR A 177 9.24 5.83 3.20
N VAL A 178 8.27 5.24 2.51
CA VAL A 178 6.94 5.86 2.33
C VAL A 178 6.21 5.98 3.65
N LEU A 179 6.22 4.93 4.48
CA LEU A 179 5.63 4.95 5.82
C LEU A 179 6.32 5.98 6.72
N ALA A 180 7.65 6.12 6.63
CA ALA A 180 8.37 7.15 7.37
C ALA A 180 8.02 8.56 6.90
N LYS A 181 7.88 8.80 5.59
CA LYS A 181 7.40 10.08 5.05
C LYS A 181 6.01 10.42 5.56
N ARG A 182 5.12 9.44 5.67
CA ARG A 182 3.81 9.60 6.31
C ARG A 182 3.97 9.96 7.78
N ALA A 183 4.71 9.16 8.54
CA ALA A 183 4.95 9.36 9.98
C ALA A 183 5.43 10.78 10.30
N LEU A 184 6.37 11.32 9.51
CA LEU A 184 6.88 12.68 9.66
C LEU A 184 5.81 13.76 9.39
N VAL A 185 4.91 13.53 8.44
CA VAL A 185 3.85 14.49 8.08
C VAL A 185 2.69 14.48 9.08
N PHE A 186 2.33 13.31 9.61
CA PHE A 186 1.13 13.13 10.43
C PHE A 186 1.41 12.96 11.94
N GLY A 187 2.67 12.73 12.33
CA GLY A 187 3.04 12.48 13.73
C GLY A 187 2.59 11.11 14.24
N GLU A 188 2.45 10.13 13.35
CA GLU A 188 2.02 8.75 13.66
C GLU A 188 3.20 7.78 13.55
N ASP A 189 3.38 6.88 14.51
CA ASP A 189 4.42 5.84 14.45
C ASP A 189 3.80 4.45 14.26
N PRO A 190 3.91 3.82 13.07
CA PRO A 190 3.42 2.47 12.82
C PRO A 190 4.32 1.37 13.39
N SER A 191 5.50 1.70 13.93
CA SER A 191 6.47 0.70 14.41
C SER A 191 5.90 -0.33 15.40
N PRO A 192 4.97 0.01 16.33
CA PRO A 192 4.41 -0.95 17.27
C PRO A 192 3.47 -1.98 16.63
N TRP A 193 3.07 -1.78 15.38
CA TRP A 193 2.13 -2.65 14.66
C TRP A 193 2.83 -3.75 13.87
N PHE A 194 4.14 -3.61 13.63
CA PHE A 194 4.89 -4.61 12.88
C PHE A 194 5.08 -5.88 13.70
N THR A 195 4.73 -7.00 13.09
CA THR A 195 4.95 -8.35 13.59
C THR A 195 6.23 -8.98 13.01
N SER A 196 6.75 -8.39 11.93
CA SER A 196 7.95 -8.82 11.22
C SER A 196 9.20 -7.99 11.61
N PRO A 197 10.32 -8.62 12.05
CA PRO A 197 11.58 -7.91 12.27
C PRO A 197 12.09 -7.19 11.01
N GLN A 198 11.84 -7.77 9.83
CA GLN A 198 12.22 -7.17 8.55
C GLN A 198 11.47 -5.87 8.28
N ALA A 199 10.17 -5.82 8.61
CA ALA A 199 9.35 -4.62 8.50
C ALA A 199 9.88 -3.50 9.41
N TYR A 200 10.21 -3.85 10.67
CA TYR A 200 10.78 -2.89 11.62
C TYR A 200 12.12 -2.30 11.13
N THR A 201 13.04 -3.15 10.65
CA THR A 201 14.33 -2.70 10.11
C THR A 201 14.12 -1.80 8.90
N ALA A 202 13.29 -2.21 7.94
CA ALA A 202 13.03 -1.44 6.73
C ALA A 202 12.40 -0.07 7.03
N TYR A 203 11.47 0.00 7.99
CA TYR A 203 10.90 1.26 8.45
C TYR A 203 11.95 2.17 9.11
N THR A 204 12.83 1.61 9.94
CA THR A 204 13.88 2.37 10.62
C THR A 204 14.87 2.97 9.61
N GLU A 205 15.34 2.18 8.65
CA GLU A 205 16.21 2.66 7.56
C GLU A 205 15.49 3.68 6.67
N GLY A 206 14.23 3.42 6.36
CA GLY A 206 13.35 4.35 5.64
C GLY A 206 13.20 5.69 6.34
N MET A 207 13.12 5.71 7.68
CA MET A 207 13.07 6.92 8.51
C MET A 207 14.35 7.73 8.44
N GLU A 208 15.51 7.09 8.49
CA GLU A 208 16.80 7.78 8.31
C GLU A 208 16.87 8.46 6.94
N ARG A 209 16.45 7.75 5.89
CA ARG A 209 16.39 8.26 4.51
C ARG A 209 15.37 9.40 4.37
N ALA A 210 14.17 9.25 4.92
CA ALA A 210 13.11 10.26 4.85
C ALA A 210 13.53 11.58 5.50
N ARG A 211 14.20 11.50 6.66
CA ARG A 211 14.80 12.66 7.35
C ARG A 211 15.98 13.25 6.60
N ALA A 212 16.78 12.42 5.91
CA ALA A 212 17.88 12.92 5.08
C ALA A 212 17.37 13.78 3.93
N ASP A 213 16.26 13.39 3.30
CA ASP A 213 15.62 14.19 2.24
C ASP A 213 15.14 15.56 2.74
N GLU A 214 14.61 15.64 3.97
CA GLU A 214 14.17 16.93 4.55
C GLU A 214 15.33 17.88 4.85
N ARG A 215 16.54 17.33 5.09
CA ARG A 215 17.76 18.11 5.28
C ARG A 215 18.35 18.62 3.96
N GLN A 216 17.94 18.08 2.82
CA GLN A 216 18.40 18.55 1.52
C GLN A 216 17.61 19.81 1.11
N PRO A 217 18.28 20.92 0.73
CA PRO A 217 17.59 22.09 0.23
C PRO A 217 16.74 21.73 -1.01
N PRO A 218 15.50 22.24 -1.14
CA PRO A 218 14.56 21.87 -2.22
C PRO A 218 15.10 22.08 -3.64
N LEU A 219 16.17 22.88 -3.79
CA LEU A 219 16.78 23.26 -5.06
C LEU A 219 18.20 22.72 -5.26
N ALA A 220 18.72 21.89 -4.35
CA ALA A 220 20.09 21.38 -4.44
C ALA A 220 20.33 20.48 -5.67
N GLY A 221 19.27 19.88 -6.24
CA GLY A 221 19.31 19.11 -7.48
C GLY A 221 18.69 19.80 -8.70
N ALA A 222 18.12 21.01 -8.54
CA ALA A 222 17.59 21.77 -9.67
C ALA A 222 18.76 22.42 -10.41
N SER A 223 19.19 21.84 -11.53
CA SER A 223 20.16 22.50 -12.40
C SER A 223 19.60 23.87 -12.80
N ARG A 224 20.43 24.91 -12.69
CA ARG A 224 20.04 26.26 -13.12
C ARG A 224 19.75 26.20 -14.61
N PHE A 225 18.48 26.36 -14.98
CA PHE A 225 17.95 26.70 -16.31
C PHE A 225 18.96 26.53 -17.45
N ALA A 226 18.85 25.43 -18.21
CA ALA A 226 19.34 25.44 -19.59
C ALA A 226 18.56 26.54 -20.35
N ARG A 227 19.29 27.58 -20.75
CA ARG A 227 18.80 28.68 -21.57
C ARG A 227 18.53 28.22 -23.00
#